data_AF-A0AAW5KDU6-F1
#
_entry.id   AF-A0AAW5KDU6-F1
#
_cell.length_a   1.000
_cell.length_b   1.000
_cell.length_c   1.000
_cell.angle_alpha   90.00
_cell.angle_beta   90.00
_cell.angle_gamma   90.00
#
_symmetry.space_group_name_H-M   'P 1'
#
loop_
_entity.id
_entity.type
_entity.pdbx_description
1 polymer ?
#
loop_
_entity_poly.entity_id
_entity_poly.type
_entity_poly.pdbx_seq_one_letter_code
_entity_poly.pdbx_strand_id
1 'polypeptide(L)'
;RQDPTARIIRRVEKIDEQVRALAGGAGSRRGTGGMITKIHAAEIFTATGGDMVIINGDNPRLLSDVFDGKPVGTTFVGQEGEI
;
A
#
# COMPACT_ATOMS: atom_id res chain seq x y z
N ARG A 1 -17.86 -0.02 5.00
CA ARG A 1 -17.10 1.24 5.18
C ARG A 1 -17.42 1.69 6.61
N GLN A 2 -16.46 1.64 7.54
CA GLN A 2 -16.73 1.85 8.97
C GLN A 2 -16.53 3.30 9.40
N ASP A 3 -15.66 4.03 8.69
CA ASP A 3 -15.44 5.46 8.88
C ASP A 3 -15.71 6.21 7.56
N PRO A 4 -16.71 7.12 7.51
CA PRO A 4 -17.02 7.90 6.32
C PRO A 4 -15.99 9.00 6.04
N THR A 5 -15.17 9.37 7.03
CA THR A 5 -14.13 10.40 6.91
C THR A 5 -12.78 9.85 6.45
N ALA A 6 -12.63 8.51 6.43
CA ALA A 6 -11.40 7.85 6.02
C ALA A 6 -10.98 8.26 4.61
N ARG A 7 -9.72 8.67 4.49
CA ARG A 7 -9.09 9.09 3.23
C ARG A 7 -8.02 8.10 2.81
N ILE A 8 -7.82 7.97 1.49
CA ILE A 8 -6.74 7.15 0.94
C ILE A 8 -5.41 7.86 1.19
N ILE A 9 -4.47 7.15 1.80
CA ILE A 9 -3.06 7.56 1.86
C ILE A 9 -2.47 7.32 0.47
N ARG A 10 -2.07 8.38 -0.23
CA ARG A 10 -1.60 8.26 -1.62
C ARG A 10 -0.17 7.78 -1.73
N ARG A 11 0.67 8.15 -0.78
CA ARG A 11 2.10 7.91 -0.82
C ARG A 11 2.62 7.67 0.59
N VAL A 12 3.47 6.67 0.75
CA VAL A 12 4.13 6.28 1.99
C VAL A 12 5.62 6.23 1.69
N GLU A 13 6.35 7.23 2.18
CA GLU A 13 7.80 7.27 2.04
C GLU A 13 8.44 6.17 2.91
N LYS A 14 7.97 6.03 4.16
CA LYS A 14 8.51 5.10 5.13
C LYS A 14 7.40 4.30 5.80
N ILE A 15 7.57 2.99 5.87
CA ILE A 15 6.68 2.10 6.61
C ILE A 15 7.12 2.11 8.06
N ASP A 16 6.46 2.92 8.88
CA ASP A 16 6.69 3.04 10.31
C ASP A 16 5.58 2.36 11.13
N GLU A 17 5.64 2.54 12.46
CA GLU A 17 4.66 1.95 13.36
C GLU A 17 3.24 2.52 13.16
N GLN A 18 3.11 3.78 12.73
CA GLN A 18 1.82 4.37 12.45
C GLN A 18 1.18 3.71 11.22
N VAL A 19 1.96 3.50 10.17
CA VAL A 19 1.52 2.80 8.95
C VAL A 19 1.10 1.35 9.27
N ARG A 20 1.87 0.65 10.11
CA ARG A 20 1.52 -0.71 10.59
C ARG A 20 0.23 -0.73 11.41
N ALA A 21 0.06 0.22 12.34
CA ALA A 21 -1.13 0.34 13.16
C ALA A 21 -2.40 0.57 12.32
N LEU A 22 -2.30 1.37 11.25
CA LEU A 22 -3.42 1.62 10.32
C LEU A 22 -3.89 0.36 9.59
N ALA A 23 -2.99 -0.60 9.33
CA ALA A 23 -3.36 -1.89 8.72
C ALA A 23 -3.85 -2.95 9.71
N GLY A 24 -3.52 -2.82 11.00
CA GLY A 24 -3.92 -3.75 12.06
C GLY A 24 -5.39 -3.63 12.47
N GLY A 25 -6.00 -2.44 12.31
CA GLY A 25 -7.38 -2.18 12.76
C GLY A 25 -8.50 -2.73 11.85
N ALA A 26 -8.21 -3.01 10.58
CA ALA A 26 -9.23 -3.37 9.59
C ALA A 26 -9.04 -4.80 9.07
N GLY A 27 -9.39 -5.79 9.90
CA GLY A 27 -9.61 -7.16 9.44
C GLY A 27 -10.84 -7.22 8.53
N SER A 28 -10.67 -7.00 7.22
CA SER A 28 -11.74 -7.23 6.26
C SER A 28 -12.02 -8.72 6.17
N ARG A 29 -13.27 -9.14 6.43
CA ARG A 29 -13.80 -10.52 6.38
C ARG A 29 -13.67 -11.25 5.03
N ARG A 30 -12.91 -10.70 4.07
CA ARG A 30 -12.65 -11.27 2.74
C ARG A 30 -11.14 -11.27 2.48
N GLY A 31 -10.56 -12.48 2.47
CA GLY A 31 -9.15 -12.76 2.15
C GLY A 31 -8.33 -13.26 3.34
N THR A 32 -7.48 -14.27 3.12
CA THR A 32 -6.61 -14.91 4.12
C THR A 32 -5.43 -14.03 4.60
N GLY A 33 -5.27 -12.81 4.06
CA GLY A 33 -4.09 -11.96 4.30
C GLY A 33 -4.34 -10.45 4.49
N GLY A 34 -5.58 -9.99 4.68
CA GLY A 34 -5.88 -8.60 5.12
C GLY A 34 -5.10 -7.44 4.48
N MET A 35 -5.02 -6.30 5.18
CA MET A 35 -4.12 -5.19 4.82
C MET A 35 -2.72 -5.37 5.41
N ILE A 36 -2.62 -6.00 6.58
CA ILE A 36 -1.35 -6.19 7.29
C ILE A 36 -0.33 -6.99 6.47
N THR A 37 -0.75 -8.06 5.77
CA THR A 37 0.16 -8.82 4.91
C THR A 37 0.60 -8.04 3.68
N LYS A 38 -0.24 -7.13 3.16
CA LYS A 38 0.16 -6.25 2.04
C LYS A 38 1.20 -5.22 2.47
N ILE A 39 1.06 -4.67 3.68
CA ILE A 39 2.08 -3.77 4.25
C ILE A 39 3.38 -4.52 4.49
N HIS A 40 3.33 -5.76 4.99
CA HIS A 40 4.52 -6.57 5.15
C HIS A 40 5.23 -6.86 3.81
N ALA A 41 4.46 -7.17 2.75
CA ALA A 41 5.03 -7.31 1.41
C ALA A 41 5.67 -6.00 0.91
N ALA A 42 5.05 -4.86 1.18
CA ALA A 42 5.61 -3.55 0.84
C ALA A 42 6.91 -3.27 1.60
N GLU A 43 7.00 -3.62 2.87
CA GLU A 43 8.22 -3.49 3.68
C GLU A 43 9.38 -4.29 3.09
N ILE A 44 9.13 -5.55 2.70
CA ILE A 44 10.15 -6.40 2.07
C ILE A 44 10.59 -5.83 0.71
N PHE A 45 9.64 -5.41 -0.12
CA PHE A 45 9.95 -4.98 -1.49
C PHE A 45 10.60 -3.59 -1.52
N THR A 46 10.12 -2.65 -0.71
CA THR A 46 10.71 -1.30 -0.64
C THR A 46 12.12 -1.31 -0.08
N ALA A 47 12.48 -2.28 0.76
CA ALA A 47 13.84 -2.47 1.23
C ALA A 47 14.84 -2.88 0.14
N THR A 48 14.37 -3.35 -1.04
CA THR A 48 15.25 -3.64 -2.19
C THR A 48 15.42 -2.44 -3.12
N GLY A 49 14.89 -1.27 -2.74
CA GLY A 49 14.86 -0.06 -3.56
C GLY A 49 13.73 -0.02 -4.59
N GLY A 50 12.83 -1.01 -4.60
CA GLY A 50 11.70 -1.06 -5.50
C GLY A 50 10.45 -0.34 -4.98
N ASP A 51 9.79 0.45 -5.82
CA ASP A 51 8.48 1.01 -5.51
C ASP A 51 7.37 -0.06 -5.59
N MET A 52 6.45 -0.07 -4.63
CA MET A 52 5.29 -0.94 -4.63
C MET A 52 3.99 -0.12 -4.61
N VAL A 53 2.98 -0.51 -5.41
CA VAL A 53 1.67 0.15 -5.42
C VAL A 53 0.56 -0.83 -5.06
N ILE A 54 -0.29 -0.46 -4.10
CA ILE A 54 -1.53 -1.18 -3.78
C ILE A 54 -2.70 -0.46 -4.46
N ILE A 55 -3.42 -1.18 -5.33
CA ILE A 55 -4.59 -0.69 -6.07
C ILE A 55 -5.83 -1.57 -5.84
N ASN A 56 -7.01 -1.08 -6.24
CA ASN A 56 -8.23 -1.89 -6.22
C ASN A 56 -8.24 -2.86 -7.42
N GLY A 57 -8.13 -4.16 -7.14
CA GLY A 57 -8.12 -5.21 -8.16
C GLY A 57 -9.42 -5.36 -8.95
N ASP A 58 -10.56 -4.86 -8.44
CA ASP A 58 -11.85 -4.92 -9.15
C ASP A 58 -11.88 -3.98 -10.38
N ASN A 59 -10.91 -3.06 -10.51
CA ASN A 59 -10.80 -2.15 -11.65
C ASN A 59 -9.46 -2.34 -12.39
N PRO A 60 -9.42 -3.21 -13.43
CA PRO A 60 -8.20 -3.49 -14.19
C PRO A 60 -7.59 -2.27 -14.90
N ARG A 61 -8.38 -1.23 -15.22
CA ARG A 61 -7.86 -0.02 -15.88
C ARG A 61 -6.82 0.72 -15.04
N LEU A 62 -6.83 0.52 -13.73
CA LEU A 62 -5.86 1.11 -12.81
C LEU A 62 -4.43 0.65 -13.07
N LEU A 63 -4.22 -0.52 -13.71
CA LEU A 63 -2.86 -0.96 -14.07
C LEU A 63 -2.19 0.01 -15.04
N SER A 64 -2.91 0.46 -16.07
CA SER A 64 -2.41 1.46 -17.01
C SER A 64 -2.12 2.78 -16.29
N ASP A 65 -3.00 3.20 -15.38
CA ASP A 65 -2.80 4.42 -14.59
C ASP A 65 -1.57 4.34 -13.67
N VAL A 66 -1.25 3.16 -13.12
CA VAL A 66 -0.01 2.94 -12.35
C VAL A 66 1.22 3.17 -13.23
N PHE A 67 1.24 2.58 -14.44
CA PHE A 67 2.36 2.74 -15.37
C PHE A 67 2.49 4.17 -15.90
N ASP A 68 1.39 4.91 -15.99
CA ASP A 68 1.36 6.34 -16.33
C ASP A 68 1.81 7.25 -15.14
N GLY A 69 2.12 6.68 -13.98
CA GLY A 69 2.51 7.44 -12.78
C GLY A 69 1.36 8.23 -12.14
N LYS A 70 0.10 7.91 -12.45
CA LYS A 70 -1.06 8.59 -11.86
C LYS A 70 -1.21 8.18 -10.39
N PRO A 71 -1.73 9.07 -9.52
CA PRO A 71 -1.92 8.78 -8.11
C PRO A 71 -3.13 7.85 -7.89
N VAL A 72 -3.00 6.58 -8.23
CA VAL A 72 -4.00 5.53 -8.04
C VAL A 72 -3.61 4.63 -6.87
N GLY A 73 -4.54 4.42 -5.94
CA GLY A 73 -4.25 3.64 -4.73
C GLY A 73 -3.23 4.29 -3.79
N THR A 74 -2.31 3.49 -3.29
CA THR A 74 -1.23 3.87 -2.35
C THR A 74 0.12 3.39 -2.87
N THR A 75 1.05 4.32 -3.07
CA THR A 75 2.45 4.04 -3.44
C THR A 75 3.34 3.97 -2.21
N PHE A 76 4.13 2.91 -2.08
CA PHE A 76 5.18 2.72 -1.09
C PHE A 76 6.50 2.90 -1.81
N VAL A 77 7.30 3.84 -1.31
CA VAL A 77 8.51 4.28 -2.00
C VAL A 77 9.68 3.40 -1.58
N GLY A 78 10.44 2.93 -2.57
CA GLY A 78 11.68 2.19 -2.36
C GLY A 78 12.67 3.02 -1.55
N GLN A 79 13.28 2.39 -0.55
CA GLN A 79 14.40 2.99 0.17
C GLN A 79 15.67 2.51 -0.55
N GLU A 80 16.42 3.44 -1.14
CA GLU A 80 17.78 3.12 -1.59
C GLU A 80 18.59 2.73 -0.35
N GLY A 81 18.87 1.43 -0.21
CA GLY A 81 19.82 0.98 0.78
C GLY A 81 21.21 1.49 0.40
N GLU A 82 21.88 2.21 1.30
CA GLU A 82 23.34 2.16 1.32
C GLU A 82 23.71 0.68 1.51
N ILE A 83 24.30 0.08 0.46
CA ILE A 83 24.84 -1.29 0.48
C ILE A 83 26.12 -1.30 1.32
#